data_AF-A0A5D0ITS0-F1
#
_entry.id   AF-A0A5D0ITS0-F1
#
_cell.length_a   1.000
_cell.length_b   1.000
_cell.length_c   1.000
_cell.angle_alpha   90.00
_cell.angle_beta   90.00
_cell.angle_gamma   90.00
#
_symmetry.space_group_name_H-M   'P 1'
#
loop_
_entity.id
_entity.type
_entity.pdbx_description
1 polymer ?
#
loop_
_entity_poly.entity_id
_entity_poly.type
_entity_poly.pdbx_seq_one_letter_code
_entity_poly.pdbx_strand_id
1 'polypeptide(L)'
;DFDVECKLLKSIRTSFSANDIELRVDANGAFSPGEALEKLQILSNFNLHSIEQPIKQGQIEAMAQLCSVTPLPIALDEELIGVFSVTKK
;
A
#
# COMPACT_ATOMS: atom_id res chain seq x y z
N ASP A 1 -6.02 14.39 0.20
CA ASP A 1 -6.43 14.31 1.61
C ASP A 1 -6.83 12.87 1.89
N PHE A 2 -6.18 12.20 2.85
CA PHE A 2 -6.35 10.77 3.08
C PHE A 2 -7.80 10.40 3.46
N ASP A 3 -8.50 11.27 4.18
CA ASP A 3 -9.90 11.04 4.58
C ASP A 3 -10.85 11.08 3.37
N VAL A 4 -10.52 11.89 2.36
CA VAL A 4 -11.28 11.96 1.10
C VAL A 4 -11.11 10.66 0.31
N GLU A 5 -9.88 10.13 0.23
CA GLU A 5 -9.62 8.84 -0.41
C GLU A 5 -10.35 7.69 0.31
N CYS A 6 -10.36 7.68 1.64
CA CYS A 6 -11.11 6.67 2.41
C CYS A 6 -12.62 6.74 2.15
N LYS A 7 -13.18 7.96 2.01
CA LYS A 7 -14.60 8.14 1.65
C LYS A 7 -14.89 7.62 0.24
N LEU A 8 -13.98 7.81 -0.70
CA LEU A 8 -14.08 7.28 -2.06
C LEU A 8 -14.04 5.75 -2.07
N LEU A 9 -13.08 5.14 -1.36
CA LEU A 9 -13.01 3.67 -1.25
C LEU A 9 -14.28 3.09 -0.62
N LYS A 10 -14.81 3.75 0.41
CA LYS A 10 -16.07 3.36 1.04
C LYS A 10 -17.25 3.43 0.08
N SER A 11 -17.34 4.47 -0.74
CA SER A 11 -18.44 4.62 -1.70
C SER A 11 -18.38 3.53 -2.79
N ILE A 12 -17.18 3.20 -3.27
CA ILE A 12 -16.98 2.08 -4.21
C ILE A 12 -17.41 0.77 -3.56
N ARG A 13 -16.99 0.49 -2.31
CA ARG A 13 -17.35 -0.74 -1.59
C ARG A 13 -18.81 -0.82 -1.16
N THR A 14 -19.54 0.29 -1.19
CA THR A 14 -21.00 0.29 -1.01
C THR A 14 -21.71 -0.21 -2.27
N SER A 15 -21.12 0.03 -3.45
CA SER A 15 -21.69 -0.37 -4.75
C SER A 15 -21.19 -1.73 -5.24
N PHE A 16 -19.96 -2.12 -4.87
CA PHE A 16 -19.31 -3.33 -5.37
C PHE A 16 -18.55 -4.06 -4.25
N SER A 17 -18.83 -5.35 -4.09
CA SER A 17 -18.10 -6.21 -3.16
C SER A 17 -16.71 -6.57 -3.70
N ALA A 18 -15.89 -7.21 -2.86
CA ALA A 18 -14.59 -7.74 -3.29
C ALA A 18 -14.71 -8.89 -4.32
N ASN A 19 -15.88 -9.53 -4.42
CA ASN A 19 -16.14 -10.57 -5.42
C ASN A 19 -16.57 -9.98 -6.78
N ASP A 20 -17.10 -8.75 -6.78
CA ASP A 20 -17.53 -8.07 -8.00
C ASP A 20 -16.33 -7.44 -8.72
N ILE A 21 -15.50 -6.71 -7.96
CA ILE A 21 -14.29 -6.04 -8.47
C ILE A 21 -13.14 -6.10 -7.45
N GLU A 22 -11.95 -6.34 -7.98
CA GLU A 22 -10.70 -6.18 -7.24
C GLU A 22 -10.28 -4.69 -7.23
N LEU A 23 -9.86 -4.19 -6.07
CA LEU A 23 -9.33 -2.83 -5.93
C LEU A 23 -7.88 -2.88 -5.49
N ARG A 24 -7.06 -2.06 -6.16
CA ARG A 24 -5.68 -1.76 -5.79
C ARG A 24 -5.56 -0.25 -5.67
N VAL A 25 -4.70 0.21 -4.79
CA VAL A 25 -4.42 1.63 -4.60
C VAL A 25 -2.94 1.88 -4.76
N ASP A 26 -2.59 3.10 -5.11
CA ASP A 26 -1.22 3.51 -5.30
C ASP A 26 -0.97 4.79 -4.51
N ALA A 27 0.01 4.74 -3.61
CA ALA A 27 0.40 5.87 -2.79
C ALA A 27 1.56 6.67 -3.40
N ASN A 28 2.29 6.16 -4.39
CA ASN A 28 3.43 6.86 -5.04
C ASN A 28 4.41 7.47 -4.02
N GLY A 29 4.67 6.76 -2.93
CA GLY A 29 5.53 7.20 -1.84
C GLY A 29 5.01 8.37 -1.01
N ALA A 30 3.70 8.62 -1.00
CA ALA A 30 3.10 9.78 -0.35
C ALA A 30 3.10 9.73 1.20
N PHE A 31 3.23 8.55 1.82
CA PHE A 31 3.24 8.47 3.28
C PHE A 31 4.65 8.65 3.85
N SER A 32 4.72 9.24 5.04
CA SER A 32 5.93 9.17 5.86
C SER A 32 6.03 7.83 6.59
N PRO A 33 7.23 7.32 6.90
CA PRO A 33 7.38 6.06 7.65
C PRO A 33 6.65 6.04 8.99
N GLY A 34 6.58 7.19 9.68
CA GLY A 34 5.95 7.29 10.99
C GLY A 34 4.43 7.14 10.98
N GLU A 35 3.77 7.42 9.86
CA GLU A 35 2.30 7.33 9.72
C GLU A 35 1.86 6.17 8.81
N ALA A 36 2.77 5.59 8.04
CA ALA A 36 2.45 4.62 7.01
C ALA A 36 1.70 3.40 7.56
N LEU A 37 2.16 2.83 8.68
CA LEU A 37 1.51 1.66 9.27
C LEU A 37 0.06 1.93 9.69
N GLU A 38 -0.21 3.08 10.31
CA GLU A 38 -1.56 3.46 10.71
C GLU A 38 -2.48 3.59 9.49
N LYS A 39 -2.01 4.25 8.43
CA LYS A 39 -2.78 4.37 7.17
C LYS A 39 -3.02 3.01 6.51
N LEU A 40 -2.03 2.13 6.52
CA LEU A 40 -2.16 0.76 5.98
C LEU A 40 -3.19 -0.06 6.77
N GLN A 41 -3.22 0.08 8.10
CA GLN A 41 -4.25 -0.54 8.93
C GLN A 41 -5.65 -0.02 8.59
N ILE A 42 -5.81 1.29 8.41
CA ILE A 42 -7.08 1.88 7.99
C ILE A 42 -7.50 1.33 6.62
N LEU A 43 -6.58 1.33 5.65
CA LEU A 43 -6.83 0.86 4.28
C LEU A 43 -7.19 -0.62 4.20
N SER A 44 -6.66 -1.45 5.11
CA SER A 44 -6.96 -2.89 5.16
C SER A 44 -8.45 -3.21 5.38
N ASN A 45 -9.22 -2.26 5.93
CA ASN A 45 -10.66 -2.42 6.14
C ASN A 45 -11.49 -2.38 4.85
N PHE A 46 -10.91 -1.97 3.72
CA PHE A 46 -11.63 -1.82 2.45
C PHE A 46 -11.51 -3.04 1.51
N ASN A 47 -10.96 -4.16 1.98
CA ASN A 47 -10.71 -5.36 1.17
C ASN A 47 -9.97 -5.02 -0.14
N LEU A 48 -8.87 -4.28 -0.01
CA LEU A 48 -7.98 -3.99 -1.13
C LEU A 48 -7.07 -5.20 -1.36
N HIS A 49 -6.74 -5.48 -2.62
CA HIS A 49 -5.76 -6.52 -2.95
C HIS A 49 -4.36 -6.10 -2.51
N SER A 50 -3.96 -4.87 -2.83
CA SER A 50 -2.64 -4.35 -2.50
C SER A 50 -2.60 -2.82 -2.54
N ILE A 51 -1.55 -2.27 -1.95
CA ILE A 51 -1.11 -0.88 -2.11
C ILE A 51 0.26 -0.83 -2.77
N GLU A 52 0.44 0.09 -3.72
CA GLU A 52 1.72 0.36 -4.36
C GLU A 52 2.48 1.46 -3.61
N GLN A 53 3.75 1.19 -3.35
CA GLN A 53 4.76 2.12 -2.84
C GLN A 53 4.23 3.08 -1.74
N PRO A 54 3.89 2.58 -0.52
CA PRO A 54 3.33 3.44 0.53
C PRO A 54 4.25 4.59 0.95
N ILE A 55 5.57 4.37 0.96
CA ILE A 55 6.59 5.36 1.33
C ILE A 55 7.58 5.54 0.18
N LYS A 56 8.26 6.70 0.11
CA LYS A 56 9.27 6.96 -0.93
C LYS A 56 10.32 5.87 -1.00
N GLN A 57 10.72 5.50 -2.22
CA GLN A 57 11.80 4.56 -2.50
C GLN A 57 13.12 4.94 -1.82
N GLY A 58 13.98 3.94 -1.59
CA GLY A 58 15.30 4.10 -0.96
C GLY A 58 15.26 4.06 0.56
N GLN A 59 14.10 3.80 1.15
CA GLN A 59 13.91 3.64 2.59
C GLN A 59 13.79 2.15 2.94
N ILE A 60 14.82 1.37 2.59
CA ILE A 60 14.79 -0.10 2.57
C ILE A 60 14.39 -0.68 3.92
N GLU A 61 14.98 -0.22 5.03
CA GLU A 61 14.68 -0.73 6.36
C GLU A 61 13.23 -0.44 6.78
N ALA A 62 12.74 0.76 6.47
CA ALA A 62 11.37 1.16 6.77
C ALA A 62 10.37 0.36 5.92
N MET A 63 10.64 0.19 4.61
CA MET A 63 9.79 -0.60 3.73
C MET A 63 9.77 -2.07 4.15
N ALA A 64 10.93 -2.64 4.48
CA ALA A 64 11.02 -4.01 4.99
C ALA A 64 10.23 -4.19 6.29
N GLN A 65 10.31 -3.22 7.21
CA GLN A 65 9.51 -3.23 8.43
C GLN A 65 8.02 -3.21 8.09
N LEU A 66 7.56 -2.28 7.23
CA LEU A 66 6.17 -2.21 6.81
C LEU A 66 5.70 -3.53 6.20
N CYS A 67 6.44 -4.11 5.25
CA CYS A 67 6.14 -5.40 4.65
C CYS A 67 6.01 -6.54 5.67
N SER A 68 6.76 -6.48 6.78
CA SER A 68 6.73 -7.53 7.81
C SER A 68 5.54 -7.46 8.77
N VAL A 69 4.93 -6.29 8.93
CA VAL A 69 3.88 -6.07 9.96
C VAL A 69 2.54 -5.59 9.39
N THR A 70 2.49 -5.13 8.14
CA THR A 70 1.27 -4.60 7.52
C THR A 70 0.23 -5.70 7.30
N PRO A 71 -1.06 -5.43 7.56
CA PRO A 71 -2.15 -6.33 7.15
C PRO A 71 -2.51 -6.20 5.66
N LEU A 72 -2.03 -5.14 4.97
CA LEU A 72 -2.32 -4.86 3.56
C LEU A 72 -1.09 -5.16 2.70
N PRO A 73 -1.15 -6.08 1.71
CA PRO A 73 -0.02 -6.40 0.85
C PRO A 73 0.55 -5.18 0.12
N ILE A 74 1.88 -5.07 0.08
CA ILE A 74 2.60 -3.98 -0.57
C ILE A 74 3.16 -4.46 -1.91
N ALA A 75 2.87 -3.72 -2.99
CA ALA A 75 3.57 -3.78 -4.26
C ALA A 75 4.73 -2.77 -4.23
N LEU A 76 5.93 -3.21 -4.60
CA LEU A 76 7.18 -2.47 -4.42
C LEU A 76 7.58 -1.55 -5.58
N ASP A 77 6.79 -1.50 -6.67
CA ASP A 77 7.12 -0.86 -7.97
C ASP A 77 8.48 -0.14 -8.07
N GLU A 78 8.57 1.11 -7.60
CA GLU A 78 9.76 1.94 -7.79
C GLU A 78 11.03 1.46 -7.04
N GLU A 79 10.89 0.70 -5.93
CA GLU A 79 12.04 0.02 -5.30
C GLU A 79 12.70 -1.00 -6.23
N LEU A 80 11.99 -1.49 -7.25
CA LEU A 80 12.51 -2.50 -8.19
C LEU A 80 13.09 -1.88 -9.47
N ILE A 81 12.90 -0.58 -9.70
CA ILE A 81 13.45 0.09 -10.88
C ILE A 81 14.98 0.11 -10.80
N GLY A 82 15.63 -0.50 -11.80
CA GLY A 82 17.09 -0.60 -11.84
C GLY A 82 17.69 -1.74 -11.03
N VAL A 83 16.86 -2.59 -10.41
CA VAL A 83 17.30 -3.81 -9.73
C VAL A 83 17.38 -4.97 -10.72
N PHE A 84 18.59 -5.29 -11.16
CA PHE A 84 18.85 -6.34 -12.16
C PHE A 84 19.41 -7.65 -11.58
N SER A 85 19.76 -7.65 -10.30
CA SER A 85 20.36 -8.80 -9.63
C SER A 85 19.73 -9.03 -8.27
N VAL A 86 19.46 -10.30 -7.96
CA VAL A 86 19.05 -10.72 -6.61
C VAL A 86 20.33 -10.93 -5.80
N THR A 87 20.62 -10.06 -4.85
CA THR A 87 21.59 -10.37 -3.79
C THR A 87 21.03 -11.54 -2.98
N LYS A 88 21.82 -12.61 -2.81
CA LYS A 88 21.39 -13.89 -2.24
C LYS A 88 20.61 -13.72 -0.92
N LYS A 89 19.50 -14.49 -0.83
CA LYS A 89 18.69 -14.74 0.37
C LYS A 89 19.54 -15.09 1.60
#